data_AF-A0A1I7SS20-F1
#
_entry.id   AF-A0A1I7SS20-F1
#
_cell.length_a   1.000
_cell.length_b   1.000
_cell.length_c   1.000
_cell.angle_alpha   90.00
_cell.angle_beta   90.00
_cell.angle_gamma   90.00
#
_symmetry.space_group_name_H-M   'P 1'
#
loop_
_entity.id
_entity.type
_entity.pdbx_description
1 polymer ?
#
loop_
_entity_poly.entity_id
_entity_poly.type
_entity_poly.pdbx_seq_one_letter_code
_entity_poly.pdbx_strand_id
1 'polypeptide(L)'
;MFHILHAVFLSFLPQAICFGFFQSVGAKGRVLCHGIAVDNEAVILVEKDWFFNDLLEQSATNDNGEFTIWGMDKEVSEIDPIIKIESECPVDSNCVRKFKMKIPKQFITWHRKPPGELFDMGEVELLDAPLKSTCNLTSNSN
;
A
#
# COMPACT_ATOMS: atom_id res chain seq x y z
N MET A 1 17.16 -48.08 40.06
CA MET A 1 16.63 -47.92 38.70
C MET A 1 15.77 -46.66 38.69
N PHE A 2 16.17 -45.66 37.89
CA PHE A 2 15.43 -44.46 37.47
C PHE A 2 15.17 -43.34 38.50
N HIS A 3 16.17 -42.48 38.69
CA HIS A 3 15.94 -41.07 38.98
C HIS A 3 15.44 -40.40 37.70
N ILE A 4 14.15 -40.05 37.63
CA ILE A 4 13.62 -39.24 36.54
C ILE A 4 13.92 -37.77 36.89
N LEU A 5 15.08 -37.29 36.41
CA LEU A 5 15.37 -35.87 36.28
C LEU A 5 14.31 -35.26 35.36
N HIS A 6 13.32 -34.58 35.93
CA HIS A 6 12.45 -33.71 35.13
C HIS A 6 13.23 -32.43 34.84
N ALA A 7 14.01 -32.46 33.76
CA ALA A 7 14.56 -31.26 33.16
C ALA A 7 13.38 -30.43 32.63
N VAL A 8 12.80 -29.59 33.49
CA VAL A 8 11.92 -28.51 33.03
C VAL A 8 12.83 -27.44 32.44
N PHE A 9 13.25 -27.66 31.20
CA PHE A 9 13.81 -26.62 30.36
C PHE A 9 12.63 -25.71 30.00
N LEU A 10 12.30 -24.77 30.89
CA LEU A 10 11.53 -23.58 30.53
C LEU A 10 12.38 -22.84 29.50
N SER A 11 12.19 -23.21 28.23
CA SER A 11 12.60 -22.39 27.12
C SER A 11 11.80 -21.09 27.24
N PHE A 12 12.36 -20.14 27.96
CA PHE A 12 12.07 -18.73 27.75
C PHE A 12 12.51 -18.42 26.32
N LEU A 13 11.68 -18.80 25.35
CA LEU A 13 11.70 -18.16 24.04
C LEU A 13 11.57 -16.68 24.36
N PRO A 14 12.54 -15.83 23.97
CA PRO A 14 12.37 -14.41 24.10
C PRO A 14 11.12 -14.07 23.30
N GLN A 15 10.02 -13.84 24.01
CA GLN A 15 8.80 -13.36 23.42
C GLN A 15 9.22 -12.00 22.91
N ALA A 16 9.49 -11.93 21.61
CA ALA A 16 9.96 -10.71 20.97
C ALA A 16 8.93 -9.65 21.31
N ILE A 17 9.28 -8.79 22.27
CA ILE A 17 8.45 -7.66 22.62
C ILE A 17 8.53 -6.79 21.38
N CYS A 18 7.52 -6.87 20.53
CA CYS A 18 7.35 -5.92 19.44
C CYS A 18 7.17 -4.56 20.11
N PHE A 19 8.25 -3.81 20.29
CA PHE A 19 8.21 -2.41 20.68
C PHE A 19 7.60 -1.61 19.53
N GLY A 20 6.71 -0.66 19.86
CA GLY A 20 6.03 0.16 18.86
C GLY A 20 4.57 0.43 19.20
N PHE A 21 4.01 1.44 18.57
CA PHE A 21 2.63 1.85 18.68
C PHE A 21 1.90 1.52 17.39
N PHE A 22 0.65 1.10 17.52
CA PHE A 22 -0.19 0.88 16.35
C PHE A 22 -0.58 2.22 15.75
N GLN A 23 -0.36 2.32 14.45
CA GLN A 23 -0.72 3.47 13.65
C GLN A 23 -1.56 3.01 12.48
N SER A 24 -2.65 3.72 12.20
CA SER A 24 -3.55 3.41 11.10
C SER A 24 -3.77 4.62 10.22
N VAL A 25 -3.90 4.36 8.92
CA VAL A 25 -4.05 5.36 7.88
C VAL A 25 -4.91 4.78 6.77
N GLY A 26 -5.59 5.65 6.02
CA GLY A 26 -6.39 5.24 4.89
C GLY A 26 -6.59 6.36 3.89
N ALA A 27 -6.94 5.96 2.67
CA ALA A 27 -7.18 6.84 1.56
C ALA A 27 -8.36 6.36 0.72
N LYS A 28 -8.89 7.27 -0.06
CA LYS A 28 -9.90 7.02 -1.08
C LYS A 28 -9.58 7.87 -2.31
N GLY A 29 -10.13 7.47 -3.46
CA GLY A 29 -9.96 8.22 -4.70
C GLY A 29 -10.60 7.48 -5.86
N ARG A 30 -10.35 7.99 -7.07
CA ARG A 30 -10.85 7.44 -8.32
C ARG A 30 -9.75 7.36 -9.37
N VAL A 31 -9.64 6.24 -10.07
CA VAL A 31 -8.59 5.98 -11.06
C VAL A 31 -9.19 6.00 -12.46
N LEU A 32 -8.57 6.79 -13.33
CA LEU A 32 -8.93 6.99 -14.71
C LEU A 32 -7.77 6.60 -15.63
N CYS A 33 -8.10 6.16 -16.83
CA CYS A 33 -7.18 5.99 -17.94
C CYS A 33 -7.86 6.55 -19.20
N HIS A 34 -7.23 7.54 -19.85
CA HIS A 34 -7.85 8.27 -20.97
C HIS A 34 -9.21 8.90 -20.59
N GLY A 35 -9.36 9.38 -19.35
CA GLY A 35 -10.61 9.92 -18.83
C GLY A 35 -11.72 8.88 -18.57
N ILE A 36 -11.44 7.58 -18.75
CA ILE A 36 -12.37 6.48 -18.52
C ILE A 36 -12.04 5.81 -17.18
N ALA A 37 -13.06 5.51 -16.38
CA ALA A 37 -12.91 4.77 -15.13
C ALA A 37 -12.25 3.39 -15.37
N VAL A 38 -11.24 3.06 -14.57
CA VAL A 38 -10.57 1.76 -14.63
C VAL A 38 -11.15 0.85 -13.57
N ASP A 39 -11.88 -0.19 -14.00
CA ASP A 39 -12.42 -1.22 -13.13
C ASP A 39 -11.35 -2.27 -12.76
N ASN A 40 -11.42 -2.77 -11.53
CA ASN A 40 -10.58 -3.85 -11.02
C ASN A 40 -9.05 -3.59 -11.13
N GLU A 41 -8.63 -2.32 -11.02
CA GLU A 41 -7.23 -1.91 -10.97
C GLU A 41 -6.69 -2.03 -9.55
N ALA A 42 -5.50 -2.61 -9.40
CA ALA A 42 -4.93 -2.86 -8.08
C ALA A 42 -4.40 -1.57 -7.44
N VAL A 43 -4.86 -1.28 -6.22
CA VAL A 43 -4.40 -0.15 -5.39
C VAL A 43 -3.71 -0.72 -4.16
N ILE A 44 -2.44 -0.35 -3.98
CA ILE A 44 -1.60 -0.91 -2.92
C ILE A 44 -1.22 0.19 -1.93
N LEU A 45 -1.53 -0.02 -0.65
CA LEU A 45 -1.07 0.83 0.44
C LEU A 45 0.17 0.17 1.07
N VAL A 46 1.29 0.89 1.06
CA VAL A 46 2.52 0.44 1.70
C VAL A 46 3.01 1.44 2.72
N GLU A 47 3.84 0.96 3.64
CA GLU A 47 4.72 1.75 4.48
C GLU A 47 6.11 1.84 3.83
N LYS A 48 6.81 2.96 4.02
CA LYS A 48 8.11 3.20 3.40
C LYS A 48 9.26 3.11 4.41
N ASP A 49 9.83 1.93 4.51
CA ASP A 49 11.06 1.72 5.27
C ASP A 49 12.36 1.99 4.50
N TRP A 50 13.45 1.98 5.26
CA TRP A 50 14.80 2.10 4.74
C TRP A 50 15.19 0.94 3.80
N PHE A 51 14.81 -0.30 4.15
CA PHE A 51 15.24 -1.49 3.43
C PHE A 51 14.14 -2.05 2.52
N PHE A 52 12.97 -2.34 3.08
CA PHE A 52 11.86 -2.96 2.36
C PHE A 52 10.56 -2.34 2.80
N ASN A 53 9.81 -1.79 1.85
CA ASN A 53 8.48 -1.25 2.13
C ASN A 53 7.56 -2.38 2.62
N ASP A 54 6.91 -2.19 3.75
CA ASP A 54 5.91 -3.13 4.25
C ASP A 54 4.56 -2.94 3.54
N LEU A 55 3.93 -4.05 3.14
CA LEU A 55 2.58 -4.04 2.57
C LEU A 55 1.58 -3.88 3.71
N LEU A 56 0.84 -2.79 3.72
CA LEU A 56 -0.20 -2.57 4.73
C LEU A 56 -1.54 -3.16 4.28
N GLU A 57 -1.94 -2.91 3.03
CA GLU A 57 -3.19 -3.41 2.47
C GLU A 57 -3.17 -3.38 0.93
N GLN A 58 -4.01 -4.21 0.31
CA GLN A 58 -4.31 -4.15 -1.12
C GLN A 58 -5.83 -4.12 -1.35
N SER A 59 -6.27 -3.27 -2.28
CA SER A 59 -7.66 -3.21 -2.74
C SER A 59 -7.71 -3.12 -4.26
N ALA A 60 -8.92 -3.13 -4.83
CA ALA A 60 -9.14 -2.89 -6.24
C ALA A 60 -10.19 -1.79 -6.45
N THR A 61 -10.09 -1.06 -7.55
CA THR A 61 -11.13 -0.12 -7.95
C THR A 61 -12.41 -0.83 -8.37
N ASN A 62 -13.56 -0.17 -8.18
CA ASN A 62 -14.86 -0.64 -8.65
C ASN A 62 -15.14 -0.21 -10.11
N ASP A 63 -16.34 -0.48 -10.61
CA ASP A 63 -16.81 -0.14 -11.96
C ASP A 63 -16.79 1.38 -12.27
N ASN A 64 -16.87 2.21 -11.23
CA ASN A 64 -16.73 3.67 -11.35
C ASN A 64 -15.27 4.15 -11.22
N GLY A 65 -14.31 3.23 -11.07
CA GLY A 65 -12.89 3.50 -10.87
C GLY A 65 -12.57 3.92 -9.44
N GLU A 66 -13.52 3.85 -8.51
CA GLU A 66 -13.36 4.32 -7.14
C GLU A 66 -12.72 3.25 -6.26
N PHE A 67 -11.91 3.67 -5.30
CA PHE A 67 -11.35 2.80 -4.27
C PHE A 67 -11.44 3.44 -2.87
N THR A 68 -11.42 2.58 -1.86
CA THR A 68 -11.20 2.96 -0.46
C THR A 68 -10.31 1.90 0.16
N ILE A 69 -9.23 2.33 0.81
CA ILE A 69 -8.22 1.46 1.38
C ILE A 69 -7.76 2.02 2.71
N TRP A 70 -7.53 1.14 3.69
CA TRP A 70 -6.93 1.50 4.96
C TRP A 70 -6.07 0.34 5.43
N GLY A 71 -5.04 0.66 6.20
CA GLY A 71 -4.14 -0.32 6.79
C GLY A 71 -3.63 0.16 8.13
N MET A 72 -2.81 -0.66 8.76
CA MET A 72 -2.10 -0.29 9.98
C MET A 72 -0.76 -0.97 10.06
N ASP A 73 0.15 -0.34 10.77
CA ASP A 73 1.43 -0.93 11.14
C ASP A 73 1.73 -0.69 12.62
N LYS A 74 2.71 -1.42 13.15
CA LYS A 74 3.22 -1.27 14.51
C LYS A 74 4.68 -0.82 14.48
N GLU A 75 4.88 0.48 14.60
CA GLU A 75 6.20 1.11 14.57
C GLU A 75 6.51 1.96 15.80
N VAL A 76 7.80 2.14 16.07
CA VAL A 76 8.27 3.11 17.08
C VAL A 76 8.22 4.53 16.53
N SER A 77 8.60 4.72 15.26
CA SER A 77 8.49 5.96 14.48
C SER A 77 7.08 6.17 13.95
N GLU A 78 6.79 7.38 13.49
CA GLU A 78 5.58 7.63 12.70
C GLU A 78 5.72 7.00 11.31
N ILE A 79 4.68 6.30 10.85
CA ILE A 79 4.64 5.67 9.52
C ILE A 79 4.72 6.73 8.38
N ASP A 80 5.33 6.37 7.25
CA ASP A 80 5.44 7.11 5.98
C ASP A 80 4.63 6.45 4.83
N PRO A 81 3.29 6.46 4.91
CA PRO A 81 2.41 5.70 4.01
C PRO A 81 2.38 6.21 2.57
N ILE A 82 2.33 5.27 1.62
CA ILE A 82 2.32 5.53 0.18
C ILE A 82 1.26 4.67 -0.52
N ILE A 83 0.41 5.30 -1.32
CA ILE A 83 -0.43 4.61 -2.31
C ILE A 83 0.36 4.39 -3.59
N LYS A 84 0.29 3.17 -4.12
CA LYS A 84 0.93 2.75 -5.38
C LYS A 84 -0.13 2.15 -6.30
N ILE A 85 -0.04 2.51 -7.59
CA ILE A 85 -0.81 1.88 -8.67
C ILE A 85 0.19 1.60 -9.79
N GLU A 86 0.26 0.35 -10.24
CA GLU A 86 1.05 -0.08 -11.40
C GLU A 86 0.10 -0.69 -12.42
N SER A 87 -0.21 0.05 -13.48
CA SER A 87 -1.23 -0.31 -14.45
C SER A 87 -0.67 -0.27 -15.87
N GLU A 88 -1.16 -1.14 -16.74
CA GLU A 88 -0.90 -1.07 -18.18
C GLU A 88 -1.76 0.01 -18.87
N CYS A 89 -2.76 0.60 -18.20
CA CYS A 89 -3.69 1.61 -18.72
C CYS A 89 -4.20 1.23 -20.14
N PRO A 90 -5.35 0.56 -20.26
CA PRO A 90 -5.74 -0.51 -21.21
C PRO A 90 -5.44 -0.41 -22.73
N VAL A 91 -4.81 0.65 -23.22
CA VAL A 91 -4.44 0.84 -24.63
C VAL A 91 -2.95 0.56 -24.88
N ASP A 92 -2.10 0.59 -23.84
CA ASP A 92 -0.65 0.44 -23.96
C ASP A 92 -0.14 -0.87 -23.32
N SER A 93 -0.49 -2.02 -23.90
CA SER A 93 -0.21 -3.36 -23.35
C SER A 93 1.27 -3.72 -23.13
N ASN A 94 2.22 -2.84 -23.49
CA ASN A 94 3.66 -3.03 -23.32
C ASN A 94 4.28 -2.03 -22.32
N CYS A 95 3.49 -1.13 -21.77
CA CYS A 95 3.99 0.03 -21.03
C CYS A 95 3.23 0.22 -19.72
N VAL A 96 3.91 -0.07 -18.61
CA VAL A 96 3.34 0.09 -17.27
C VAL A 96 3.55 1.53 -16.77
N ARG A 97 2.44 2.17 -16.38
CA ARG A 97 2.39 3.45 -15.65
C ARG A 97 2.57 3.20 -14.16
N LYS A 98 3.40 4.01 -13.51
CA LYS A 98 3.70 3.89 -12.07
C LYS A 98 3.28 5.14 -11.32
N PHE A 99 2.11 5.10 -10.73
CA PHE A 99 1.64 6.16 -9.86
C PHE A 99 2.07 5.89 -8.42
N LYS A 100 2.52 6.95 -7.73
CA LYS A 100 2.82 6.93 -6.29
C LYS A 100 2.39 8.23 -5.65
N MET A 101 1.71 8.15 -4.52
CA MET A 101 1.34 9.33 -3.74
C MET A 101 1.51 9.05 -2.25
N LYS A 102 2.15 9.98 -1.54
CA LYS A 102 2.24 9.93 -0.08
C LYS A 102 0.92 10.35 0.54
N ILE A 103 0.46 9.63 1.56
CA ILE A 103 -0.65 10.09 2.39
C ILE A 103 -0.08 11.11 3.41
N PRO A 104 -0.66 12.32 3.54
CA PRO A 104 -0.16 13.29 4.52
C PRO A 104 -0.24 12.76 5.95
N LYS A 105 0.82 13.01 6.74
CA LYS A 105 0.96 12.51 8.12
C LYS A 105 -0.20 12.88 9.04
N GLN A 106 -0.90 13.99 8.77
CA GLN A 106 -2.08 14.41 9.52
C GLN A 106 -3.27 13.44 9.47
N PHE A 107 -3.29 12.49 8.52
CA PHE A 107 -4.30 11.44 8.44
C PHE A 107 -3.92 10.16 9.21
N ILE A 108 -2.75 10.13 9.84
CA ILE A 108 -2.30 8.99 10.66
C ILE A 108 -2.95 9.06 12.04
N THR A 109 -3.46 7.92 12.49
CA THR A 109 -4.10 7.76 13.80
C THR A 109 -3.36 6.73 14.64
N TRP A 110 -3.23 6.96 15.95
CA TRP A 110 -2.43 6.11 16.84
C TRP A 110 -3.27 5.03 17.52
N HIS A 111 -3.97 4.21 16.73
CA HIS A 111 -4.82 3.13 17.23
C HIS A 111 -4.99 1.97 16.23
N ARG A 112 -5.46 0.82 16.73
CA ARG A 112 -5.69 -0.44 15.99
C ARG A 112 -7.02 -0.51 15.24
N LYS A 113 -7.58 0.62 14.84
CA LYS A 113 -8.90 0.73 14.19
C LYS A 113 -8.76 1.49 12.88
N PRO A 114 -9.66 1.27 11.90
CA PRO A 114 -9.74 2.13 10.73
C PRO A 114 -9.76 3.61 11.15
N PRO A 115 -9.05 4.50 10.43
CA PRO A 115 -9.06 5.92 10.76
C PRO A 115 -10.46 6.50 10.54
N GLY A 116 -10.86 7.44 11.38
CA GLY A 116 -12.16 8.12 11.26
C GLY A 116 -12.25 9.06 10.05
N GLU A 117 -11.09 9.47 9.51
CA GLU A 117 -10.96 10.31 8.34
C GLU A 117 -10.03 9.63 7.33
N LEU A 118 -10.42 9.63 6.06
CA LEU A 118 -9.62 9.11 4.96
C LEU A 118 -9.07 10.26 4.14
N PHE A 119 -7.80 10.14 3.73
CA PHE A 119 -7.22 11.07 2.79
C PHE A 119 -7.89 10.93 1.42
N ASP A 120 -8.52 12.01 0.94
CA ASP A 120 -9.10 12.07 -0.39
C ASP A 120 -8.03 12.46 -1.41
N MET A 121 -7.64 11.51 -2.26
CA MET A 121 -6.65 11.71 -3.31
C MET A 121 -7.25 12.37 -4.56
N GLY A 122 -8.57 12.50 -4.64
CA GLY A 122 -9.27 12.95 -5.82
C GLY A 122 -9.20 11.93 -6.97
N GLU A 123 -9.22 12.46 -8.20
CA GLU A 123 -9.10 11.67 -9.41
C GLU A 123 -7.63 11.55 -9.84
N VAL A 124 -7.22 10.34 -10.22
CA VAL A 124 -5.89 10.01 -10.70
C VAL A 124 -5.99 9.58 -12.16
N GLU A 125 -5.48 10.41 -13.07
CA GLU A 125 -5.30 10.04 -14.48
C GLU A 125 -3.96 9.29 -14.65
N LEU A 126 -4.04 8.01 -15.02
CA LEU A 126 -2.86 7.14 -15.14
C LEU A 126 -1.89 7.59 -16.26
N LEU A 127 -2.37 8.32 -17.27
CA LEU A 127 -1.52 8.86 -18.33
C LEU A 127 -0.52 9.92 -17.84
N ASP A 128 -0.85 10.62 -16.76
CA ASP A 128 0.03 11.62 -16.13
C ASP A 128 1.11 10.96 -15.26
N ALA A 129 0.94 9.68 -14.92
CA ALA A 129 1.92 8.93 -14.17
C ALA A 129 3.14 8.55 -15.06
N PRO A 130 4.35 8.54 -14.49
CA PRO A 130 5.55 8.18 -15.23
C PRO A 130 5.52 6.73 -15.71
N LEU A 131 6.10 6.50 -16.89
CA LEU A 131 6.31 5.18 -17.45
C LEU A 131 7.46 4.46 -16.75
N LYS A 132 7.33 3.13 -16.63
CA LYS A 132 8.46 2.27 -16.29
C LYS A 132 9.52 2.36 -17.40
N SER A 133 10.78 2.49 -17.00
CA SER A 133 11.93 2.82 -17.87
C SER A 133 12.19 1.89 -19.07
N THR A 134 11.53 0.74 -19.14
CA THR A 134 11.63 -0.22 -20.25
C THR A 134 10.58 0.01 -21.34
N CYS A 135 9.67 0.96 -21.17
CA CYS A 135 8.68 1.31 -22.18
C CYS A 135 9.32 2.15 -23.30
N ASN A 136 9.41 1.57 -24.50
CA ASN A 136 9.70 2.30 -25.72
C ASN A 136 8.39 2.67 -26.39
N LEU A 137 7.93 3.92 -26.22
CA LEU A 137 6.84 4.48 -27.01
C LEU A 137 7.35 4.70 -28.45
N THR A 138 7.50 3.66 -29.25
CA THR A 138 7.57 3.87 -30.69
C THR A 138 6.18 4.27 -31.15
N SER A 139 6.02 5.58 -31.34
CA SER A 139 4.88 6.22 -31.98
C SER A 139 4.57 5.52 -33.31
N ASN A 140 3.66 4.55 -33.30
CA ASN A 140 2.88 4.22 -34.48
C ASN A 140 1.73 5.23 -34.58
N SER A 141 2.09 6.50 -34.84
CA SER A 141 1.18 7.44 -35.48
C SER A 141 1.23 7.13 -36.98
N ASN A 142 0.32 6.27 -37.43
CA ASN A 142 -0.07 6.25 -38.84
C ASN A 142 -0.96 7.46 -39.12
#